data_AF-A0A2N5JT73-F1
#
_entry.id   AF-A0A2N5JT73-F1
#
_cell.length_a   1.000
_cell.length_b   1.000
_cell.length_c   1.000
_cell.angle_alpha   90.00
_cell.angle_beta   90.00
_cell.angle_gamma   90.00
#
_symmetry.space_group_name_H-M   'P 1'
#
loop_
_entity.id
_entity.type
_entity.pdbx_description
1 polymer ?
#
loop_
_entity_poly.entity_id
_entity_poly.type
_entity_poly.pdbx_seq_one_letter_code
_entity_poly.pdbx_strand_id
1 'polypeptide(L)'
;MSINPATPRQRRSCHPPHRHCCPSSGSGITHRRNLLSPPKLAPLLAELTTILATQTPDLIADNILLQCQSLTTEARSVLSQQREQLTQQIIDRYQWIVAGAVVANPIPLADFLATAAVHTQMVMEIAQVYDCQISREDSQSLVKSIIQTFTALGMTKTVLQIMSMTLNPLGILVKTTIGGLTAAYLTRIAGRSFQEYFAHQENWGDGGISKVVERQFNLAQKEELLQTFVQQTLNHLKIKPPSI
;
A
#
# COMPACT_ATOMS: atom_id res chain seq x y z
N MET A 1 -3.29 -47.19 15.94
CA MET A 1 -4.64 -47.44 15.38
C MET A 1 -4.93 -46.28 14.45
N SER A 2 -4.78 -46.51 13.14
CA SER A 2 -4.70 -45.49 12.10
C SER A 2 -6.08 -45.33 11.43
N ILE A 3 -6.58 -44.10 11.34
CA ILE A 3 -7.88 -43.79 10.73
C ILE A 3 -7.65 -43.48 9.25
N ASN A 4 -8.31 -44.25 8.40
CA ASN A 4 -8.18 -44.29 6.95
C ASN A 4 -9.07 -43.20 6.30
N PRO A 5 -8.60 -42.42 5.30
CA PRO A 5 -9.39 -41.42 4.60
C PRO A 5 -10.27 -42.02 3.49
N ALA A 6 -11.45 -41.41 3.31
CA ALA A 6 -12.49 -41.81 2.36
C ALA A 6 -12.14 -41.49 0.89
N THR A 7 -12.75 -42.32 0.03
CA THR A 7 -12.50 -42.64 -1.38
C THR A 7 -12.91 -41.56 -2.40
N PRO A 8 -12.24 -41.40 -3.55
CA PRO A 8 -12.62 -40.44 -4.59
C PRO A 8 -13.69 -41.00 -5.57
N ARG A 9 -14.60 -40.11 -5.98
CA ARG A 9 -15.77 -40.36 -6.85
C ARG A 9 -15.35 -40.62 -8.31
N GLN A 10 -15.71 -41.79 -8.83
CA GLN A 10 -15.45 -42.26 -10.20
C GLN A 10 -16.22 -41.44 -11.26
N ARG A 11 -15.50 -40.87 -12.25
CA ARG A 11 -16.08 -40.29 -13.48
C ARG A 11 -16.63 -41.41 -14.36
N ARG A 12 -17.93 -41.37 -14.69
CA ARG A 12 -18.52 -42.28 -15.71
C ARG A 12 -18.40 -41.65 -17.09
N SER A 13 -17.82 -42.43 -18.00
CA SER A 13 -17.66 -42.19 -19.43
C SER A 13 -19.00 -42.35 -20.15
N CYS A 14 -19.33 -41.43 -21.06
CA CYS A 14 -20.50 -41.52 -21.94
C CYS A 14 -20.10 -42.25 -23.23
N HIS A 15 -20.77 -43.37 -23.52
CA HIS A 15 -20.71 -44.09 -24.78
C HIS A 15 -21.86 -43.61 -25.71
N PRO A 16 -21.67 -43.46 -27.04
CA PRO A 16 -22.72 -43.00 -27.94
C PRO A 16 -23.58 -44.18 -28.43
N PRO A 17 -24.88 -43.98 -28.73
CA PRO A 17 -25.71 -45.03 -29.30
C PRO A 17 -25.59 -45.10 -30.84
N HIS A 18 -25.69 -46.33 -31.34
CA HIS A 18 -25.67 -46.72 -32.75
C HIS A 18 -26.71 -45.97 -33.60
N ARG A 19 -26.27 -45.49 -34.79
CA ARG A 19 -27.13 -44.95 -35.84
C ARG A 19 -27.58 -46.08 -36.78
N HIS A 20 -28.89 -46.29 -36.88
CA HIS A 20 -29.50 -47.00 -38.00
C HIS A 20 -29.62 -46.05 -39.21
N CYS A 21 -29.05 -46.45 -40.36
CA CYS A 21 -29.24 -45.76 -41.63
C CYS A 21 -30.52 -46.27 -42.34
N CYS A 22 -31.39 -45.36 -42.75
CA CYS A 22 -32.37 -45.58 -43.83
C CYS A 22 -31.96 -44.71 -45.03
N PRO A 23 -32.05 -45.18 -46.29
CA PRO A 23 -31.74 -44.36 -47.45
C PRO A 23 -32.97 -43.55 -47.86
N SER A 24 -32.84 -42.23 -48.01
CA SER A 24 -33.86 -41.38 -48.63
C SER A 24 -33.49 -41.11 -50.09
N SER A 25 -34.34 -41.60 -50.99
CA SER A 25 -34.39 -41.23 -52.40
C SER A 25 -35.46 -40.17 -52.60
N GLY A 26 -35.08 -39.03 -53.19
CA GLY A 26 -35.93 -38.26 -54.09
C GLY A 26 -36.88 -37.19 -53.52
N SER A 27 -36.55 -35.94 -53.89
CA SER A 27 -37.48 -34.87 -54.30
C SER A 27 -38.01 -33.89 -53.25
N GLY A 28 -37.92 -32.60 -53.60
CA GLY A 28 -38.72 -31.52 -53.01
C GLY A 28 -37.93 -30.46 -52.25
N ILE A 29 -37.40 -29.46 -52.96
CA ILE A 29 -36.85 -28.24 -52.34
C ILE A 29 -38.03 -27.43 -51.78
N THR A 30 -38.29 -27.53 -50.48
CA THR A 30 -39.14 -26.57 -49.76
C THR A 30 -38.27 -25.64 -48.93
N HIS A 31 -38.23 -24.37 -49.35
CA HIS A 31 -37.55 -23.27 -48.67
C HIS A 31 -38.19 -23.04 -47.29
N ARG A 32 -37.66 -23.68 -46.25
CA ARG A 32 -38.15 -23.54 -44.87
C ARG A 32 -37.58 -22.27 -44.27
N ARG A 33 -38.43 -21.23 -44.16
CA ARG A 33 -38.17 -20.04 -43.35
C ARG A 33 -37.88 -20.48 -41.91
N ASN A 34 -36.66 -20.24 -41.43
CA ASN A 34 -36.34 -20.31 -40.00
C ASN A 34 -37.02 -19.14 -39.30
N LEU A 35 -38.26 -19.35 -38.85
CA LEU A 35 -38.86 -18.52 -37.81
C LEU A 35 -38.16 -18.91 -36.50
N LEU A 36 -37.25 -18.05 -36.01
CA LEU A 36 -36.75 -18.16 -34.65
C LEU A 36 -37.97 -18.12 -33.72
N SER A 37 -38.24 -19.23 -33.03
CA SER A 37 -39.22 -19.28 -31.94
C SER A 37 -38.90 -18.17 -30.94
N PRO A 38 -39.88 -17.36 -30.49
CA PRO A 38 -39.62 -16.34 -29.48
C PRO A 38 -39.10 -17.01 -28.21
N PRO A 39 -38.08 -16.43 -27.55
CA PRO A 39 -37.51 -17.00 -26.33
C PRO A 39 -38.62 -17.18 -25.29
N LYS A 40 -38.82 -18.42 -24.84
CA LYS A 40 -39.82 -18.74 -23.81
C LYS A 40 -39.33 -18.21 -22.47
N LEU A 41 -39.69 -16.97 -22.16
CA LEU A 41 -39.38 -16.27 -20.90
C LEU A 41 -40.19 -16.80 -19.71
N ALA A 42 -41.42 -17.28 -19.96
CA ALA A 42 -42.32 -17.78 -18.92
C ALA A 42 -41.77 -18.96 -18.09
N PRO A 43 -41.17 -20.02 -18.67
CA PRO A 43 -40.59 -21.11 -17.87
C PRO A 43 -39.37 -20.66 -17.04
N LEU A 44 -38.54 -19.73 -17.55
CA LEU A 44 -37.39 -19.18 -16.80
C LEU A 44 -37.84 -18.34 -15.60
N LEU A 45 -38.88 -17.52 -15.77
CA LEU A 45 -39.48 -16.74 -14.69
C LEU A 45 -40.10 -17.66 -13.63
N ALA A 46 -40.80 -18.73 -14.05
CA ALA A 46 -41.38 -19.71 -13.13
C ALA A 46 -40.29 -20.41 -12.29
N GLU A 47 -39.17 -20.79 -12.91
CA GLU A 47 -38.02 -21.42 -12.24
C GLU A 47 -37.30 -20.45 -11.29
N LEU A 48 -37.10 -19.19 -11.71
CA LEU A 48 -36.56 -18.15 -10.84
C LEU A 48 -37.46 -17.87 -9.64
N THR A 49 -38.78 -17.84 -9.83
CA THR A 49 -39.73 -17.65 -8.72
C THR A 49 -39.78 -18.84 -7.76
N THR A 50 -39.55 -20.06 -8.22
CA THR A 50 -39.49 -21.25 -7.35
C THR A 50 -38.19 -21.32 -6.54
N ILE A 51 -37.05 -20.92 -7.13
CA ILE A 51 -35.77 -20.79 -6.43
C ILE A 51 -35.83 -19.63 -5.41
N LEU A 52 -36.38 -18.48 -5.80
CA LEU A 52 -36.60 -17.34 -4.90
C LEU A 52 -37.56 -17.65 -3.74
N ALA A 53 -38.60 -18.45 -3.97
CA ALA A 53 -39.58 -18.81 -2.94
C ALA A 53 -39.09 -19.90 -1.95
N THR A 54 -38.07 -20.68 -2.30
CA THR A 54 -37.54 -21.76 -1.45
C THR A 54 -36.29 -21.34 -0.65
N GLN A 55 -35.61 -20.25 -1.05
CA GLN A 55 -34.37 -19.76 -0.41
C GLN A 55 -34.39 -18.25 -0.09
N THR A 56 -35.57 -17.63 0.00
CA THR A 56 -35.73 -16.18 0.22
C THR A 56 -34.95 -15.61 1.42
N PRO A 57 -34.90 -16.28 2.59
CA PRO A 57 -34.14 -15.78 3.74
C PRO A 57 -32.63 -15.75 3.49
N ASP A 58 -32.09 -16.78 2.84
CA ASP A 58 -30.66 -16.92 2.58
C ASP A 58 -30.18 -15.90 1.53
N LEU A 59 -30.99 -15.64 0.50
CA LEU A 59 -30.67 -14.65 -0.53
C LEU A 59 -30.74 -13.21 -0.01
N ILE A 60 -31.68 -12.90 0.90
CA ILE A 60 -31.74 -11.60 1.58
C ILE A 60 -30.55 -11.44 2.53
N ALA A 61 -30.19 -12.50 3.26
CA ALA A 61 -29.02 -12.50 4.14
C ALA A 61 -27.72 -12.27 3.36
N ASP A 62 -27.53 -12.92 2.22
CA ASP A 62 -26.36 -12.72 1.36
C ASP A 62 -26.33 -11.33 0.72
N ASN A 63 -27.47 -10.81 0.28
CA ASN A 63 -27.55 -9.44 -0.28
C ASN A 63 -27.19 -8.38 0.78
N ILE A 64 -27.73 -8.53 2.00
CA ILE A 64 -27.39 -7.68 3.14
C ILE A 64 -25.92 -7.86 3.51
N LEU A 65 -25.38 -9.09 3.50
CA LEU A 65 -23.98 -9.35 3.80
C LEU A 65 -23.05 -8.66 2.79
N LEU A 66 -23.36 -8.71 1.49
CA LEU A 66 -22.60 -8.01 0.45
C LEU A 66 -22.69 -6.49 0.60
N GLN A 67 -23.86 -5.94 0.92
CA GLN A 67 -24.05 -4.51 1.18
C GLN A 67 -23.28 -4.06 2.42
N CYS A 68 -23.35 -4.82 3.52
CA CYS A 68 -22.59 -4.56 4.74
C CYS A 68 -21.08 -4.63 4.50
N GLN A 69 -20.60 -5.59 3.70
CA GLN A 69 -19.20 -5.68 3.32
C GLN A 69 -18.76 -4.45 2.52
N SER A 70 -19.54 -4.04 1.51
CA SER A 70 -19.27 -2.83 0.72
C SER A 70 -19.21 -1.58 1.59
N LEU A 71 -20.23 -1.36 2.44
CA LEU A 71 -20.27 -0.23 3.37
C LEU A 71 -19.11 -0.26 4.37
N THR A 72 -18.74 -1.44 4.86
CA THR A 72 -17.59 -1.60 5.75
C THR A 72 -16.28 -1.26 5.04
N THR A 73 -16.12 -1.68 3.78
CA THR A 73 -14.92 -1.34 2.99
C THR A 73 -14.82 0.15 2.69
N GLU A 74 -15.95 0.81 2.42
CA GLU A 74 -16.00 2.26 2.18
C GLU A 74 -15.75 3.05 3.47
N ALA A 75 -16.38 2.67 4.58
CA ALA A 75 -16.12 3.29 5.87
C ALA A 75 -14.65 3.14 6.29
N ARG A 76 -14.07 1.95 6.05
CA ARG A 76 -12.64 1.70 6.31
C ARG A 76 -11.72 2.54 5.43
N SER A 77 -12.07 2.74 4.15
CA SER A 77 -11.24 3.53 3.23
C SER A 77 -11.26 5.02 3.59
N VAL A 78 -12.42 5.56 4.01
CA VAL A 78 -12.51 6.95 4.49
C VAL A 78 -11.69 7.13 5.77
N LEU A 79 -11.82 6.20 6.74
CA LEU A 79 -11.04 6.24 7.97
C LEU A 79 -9.54 6.10 7.70
N SER A 80 -9.13 5.20 6.80
CA SER A 80 -7.73 5.03 6.46
C SER A 80 -7.15 6.29 5.83
N GLN A 81 -7.88 6.94 4.92
CA GLN A 81 -7.46 8.21 4.32
C GLN A 81 -7.30 9.33 5.36
N GLN A 82 -8.24 9.44 6.31
CA GLN A 82 -8.12 10.41 7.39
C GLN A 82 -6.89 10.16 8.26
N ARG A 83 -6.66 8.90 8.66
CA ARG A 83 -5.47 8.53 9.44
C ARG A 83 -4.18 8.81 8.68
N GLU A 84 -4.12 8.47 7.40
CA GLU A 84 -2.97 8.76 6.54
C GLU A 84 -2.68 10.27 6.47
N GLN A 85 -3.71 11.10 6.32
CA GLN A 85 -3.55 12.56 6.28
C GLN A 85 -3.06 13.13 7.62
N LEU A 86 -3.61 12.68 8.74
CA LEU A 86 -3.19 13.11 10.08
C LEU A 86 -1.75 12.69 10.37
N THR A 87 -1.40 11.44 10.07
CA THR A 87 -0.03 10.95 10.19
C THR A 87 0.92 11.74 9.30
N GLN A 88 0.52 12.06 8.07
CA GLN A 88 1.34 12.85 7.16
C GLN A 88 1.66 14.24 7.74
N GLN A 89 0.67 14.91 8.36
CA GLN A 89 0.88 16.21 9.02
C GLN A 89 1.86 16.10 10.20
N ILE A 90 1.78 15.03 10.98
CA ILE A 90 2.72 14.76 12.08
C ILE A 90 4.14 14.60 11.52
N ILE A 91 4.33 13.75 10.51
CA ILE A 91 5.62 13.52 9.87
C ILE A 91 6.18 14.82 9.29
N ASP A 92 5.34 15.60 8.60
CA ASP A 92 5.74 16.85 7.96
C ASP A 92 6.12 17.94 8.97
N ARG A 93 5.59 17.89 10.20
CA ARG A 93 6.02 18.76 11.29
C ARG A 93 7.37 18.32 11.85
N TYR A 94 7.51 17.02 12.15
CA TYR A 94 8.72 16.50 12.77
C TYR A 94 9.95 16.53 11.86
N GLN A 95 9.79 16.40 10.53
CA GLN A 95 10.92 16.54 9.59
C GLN A 95 11.65 17.88 9.77
N TRP A 96 10.90 18.97 9.95
CA TRP A 96 11.46 20.31 10.08
C TRP A 96 11.96 20.60 11.50
N ILE A 97 11.32 20.01 12.52
CA ILE A 97 11.82 20.07 13.90
C ILE A 97 13.19 19.41 13.99
N VAL A 98 13.34 18.21 13.43
CA VAL A 98 14.61 17.47 13.45
C VAL A 98 15.66 18.19 12.59
N ALA A 99 15.29 18.69 11.42
CA ALA A 99 16.20 19.49 10.58
C ALA A 99 16.74 20.73 11.33
N GLY A 100 15.84 21.47 11.99
CA GLY A 100 16.19 22.64 12.80
C GLY A 100 17.10 22.29 13.97
N ALA A 101 16.83 21.17 14.66
CA ALA A 101 17.67 20.68 15.75
C ALA A 101 19.11 20.37 15.30
N VAL A 102 19.27 19.70 14.15
CA VAL A 102 20.60 19.37 13.57
C VAL A 102 21.35 20.62 13.10
N VAL A 103 20.64 21.61 12.55
CA VAL A 103 21.25 22.88 12.15
C VAL A 103 21.71 23.68 13.38
N ALA A 104 20.91 23.67 14.46
CA ALA A 104 21.22 24.41 15.68
C ALA A 104 22.39 23.82 16.47
N ASN A 105 22.52 22.49 16.49
CA ASN A 105 23.60 21.79 17.17
C ASN A 105 24.25 20.73 16.27
N PRO A 106 25.26 21.09 15.47
CA PRO A 106 25.90 20.15 14.56
C PRO A 106 26.88 19.22 15.30
N ILE A 107 26.37 18.26 16.07
CA ILE A 107 27.17 17.22 16.74
C ILE A 107 26.81 15.82 16.17
N PRO A 108 27.54 15.35 15.14
CA PRO A 108 27.08 14.32 14.20
C PRO A 108 26.84 12.90 14.74
N LEU A 109 27.18 12.61 16.01
CA LEU A 109 27.08 11.26 16.59
C LEU A 109 26.12 11.19 17.78
N ALA A 110 25.94 12.29 18.50
CA ALA A 110 24.98 12.39 19.58
C ALA A 110 23.57 12.69 19.06
N ASP A 111 23.45 13.26 17.86
CA ASP A 111 22.19 13.83 17.36
C ASP A 111 21.02 12.84 17.32
N PHE A 112 21.19 11.56 16.94
CA PHE A 112 20.07 10.60 16.95
C PHE A 112 19.61 10.19 18.36
N LEU A 113 20.52 10.18 19.34
CA LEU A 113 20.17 9.94 20.74
C LEU A 113 19.64 11.21 21.41
N ALA A 114 20.18 12.38 21.05
CA ALA A 114 19.72 13.68 21.51
C ALA A 114 18.32 14.01 20.97
N THR A 115 18.01 13.59 19.74
CA THR A 115 16.67 13.68 19.14
C THR A 115 15.81 12.45 19.41
N ALA A 116 16.29 11.46 20.19
CA ALA A 116 15.51 10.26 20.48
C ALA A 116 14.16 10.63 21.12
N ALA A 117 14.12 11.65 21.97
CA ALA A 117 12.87 12.16 22.54
C ALA A 117 11.91 12.69 21.45
N VAL A 118 12.43 13.42 20.46
CA VAL A 118 11.66 13.95 19.32
C VAL A 118 11.11 12.81 18.46
N HIS A 119 11.94 11.83 18.13
CA HIS A 119 11.51 10.64 17.37
C HIS A 119 10.53 9.77 18.16
N THR A 120 10.73 9.61 19.48
CA THR A 120 9.81 8.87 20.36
C THR A 120 8.45 9.56 20.39
N GLN A 121 8.43 10.89 20.54
CA GLN A 121 7.20 11.66 20.53
C GLN A 121 6.46 11.55 19.19
N MET A 122 7.20 11.63 18.07
CA MET A 122 6.64 11.39 16.75
C MET A 122 5.97 10.00 16.65
N VAL A 123 6.64 8.94 17.12
CA VAL A 123 6.09 7.57 17.13
C VAL A 123 4.82 7.48 17.97
N MET A 124 4.82 8.04 19.17
CA MET A 124 3.64 8.03 20.06
C MET A 124 2.45 8.78 19.45
N GLU A 125 2.70 9.93 18.81
CA GLU A 125 1.64 10.67 18.11
C GLU A 125 1.09 9.90 16.92
N ILE A 126 1.95 9.23 16.14
CA ILE A 126 1.49 8.36 15.04
C ILE A 126 0.67 7.20 15.60
N ALA A 127 1.12 6.53 16.66
CA ALA A 127 0.39 5.44 17.31
C ALA A 127 -1.02 5.88 17.75
N GLN A 128 -1.12 7.08 18.31
CA GLN A 128 -2.40 7.67 18.72
C GLN A 128 -3.37 7.86 17.54
N VAL A 129 -2.90 8.22 16.34
CA VAL A 129 -3.75 8.33 15.14
C VAL A 129 -4.36 6.98 14.75
N TYR A 130 -3.66 5.88 15.02
CA TYR A 130 -4.11 4.52 14.73
C TYR A 130 -4.83 3.84 15.91
N ASP A 131 -5.08 4.57 17.00
CA ASP A 131 -5.64 4.06 18.26
C ASP A 131 -4.80 2.94 18.91
N CYS A 132 -3.49 2.91 18.64
CA CYS A 132 -2.53 1.99 19.25
C CYS A 132 -2.02 2.55 20.58
N GLN A 133 -2.04 1.73 21.63
CA GLN A 133 -1.48 2.09 22.93
C GLN A 133 -0.03 1.63 23.00
N ILE A 134 0.91 2.57 22.99
CA ILE A 134 2.33 2.29 23.07
C ILE A 134 2.95 3.01 24.27
N SER A 135 3.79 2.32 25.03
CA SER A 135 4.56 2.94 26.11
C SER A 135 5.70 3.79 25.55
N ARG A 136 6.28 4.65 26.40
CA ARG A 136 7.44 5.45 26.00
C ARG A 136 8.65 4.55 25.73
N GLU A 137 8.82 3.51 26.53
CA GLU A 137 9.89 2.51 26.42
C GLU A 137 9.77 1.71 25.12
N ASP A 138 8.56 1.26 24.78
CA ASP A 138 8.30 0.54 23.53
C ASP A 138 8.55 1.45 22.32
N SER A 139 8.09 2.71 22.40
CA SER A 139 8.35 3.71 21.35
C SER A 139 9.84 3.95 21.14
N GLN A 140 10.62 4.06 22.22
CA GLN A 140 12.08 4.18 22.13
C GLN A 140 12.71 2.93 21.50
N SER A 141 12.19 1.75 21.80
CA SER A 141 12.67 0.50 21.21
C SER A 141 12.44 0.47 19.70
N LEU A 142 11.25 0.88 19.22
CA LEU A 142 10.93 0.98 17.80
C LEU A 142 11.83 2.00 17.08
N VAL A 143 12.03 3.17 17.70
CA VAL A 143 12.95 4.21 17.19
C VAL A 143 14.36 3.65 17.06
N LYS A 144 14.85 2.96 18.09
CA LYS A 144 16.18 2.35 18.09
C LYS A 144 16.31 1.33 16.95
N SER A 145 15.30 0.50 16.72
CA SER A 145 15.30 -0.47 15.62
C SER A 145 15.41 0.21 14.25
N ILE A 146 14.62 1.27 13.98
CA ILE A 146 14.74 2.04 12.73
C ILE A 146 16.15 2.61 12.56
N ILE A 147 16.71 3.22 13.62
CA ILE A 147 18.06 3.82 13.58
C ILE A 147 19.12 2.75 13.28
N GLN A 148 19.01 1.59 13.92
CA GLN A 148 19.88 0.45 13.65
C GLN A 148 19.76 -0.02 12.20
N THR A 149 18.55 -0.06 11.65
CA THR A 149 18.30 -0.39 10.24
C THR A 149 18.93 0.61 9.29
N PHE A 150 18.76 1.93 9.50
CA PHE A 150 19.44 2.94 8.68
C PHE A 150 20.96 2.79 8.70
N THR A 151 21.51 2.48 9.88
CA THR A 151 22.94 2.22 10.05
C THR A 151 23.39 0.97 9.29
N ALA A 152 22.63 -0.12 9.41
CA ALA A 152 22.90 -1.39 8.74
C ALA A 152 22.83 -1.28 7.21
N LEU A 153 21.89 -0.49 6.69
CA LEU A 153 21.74 -0.19 5.27
C LEU A 153 22.80 0.79 4.75
N GLY A 154 23.66 1.32 5.62
CA GLY A 154 24.72 2.26 5.24
C GLY A 154 24.19 3.64 4.86
N MET A 155 22.93 3.97 5.17
CA MET A 155 22.34 5.29 4.89
C MET A 155 23.00 6.42 5.67
N THR A 156 23.74 6.08 6.73
CA THR A 156 24.51 7.04 7.55
C THR A 156 25.88 7.35 6.97
N LYS A 157 26.42 6.52 6.06
CA LYS A 157 27.78 6.70 5.51
C LYS A 157 27.91 7.99 4.69
N THR A 158 26.86 8.36 3.97
CA THR A 158 26.78 9.61 3.19
C THR A 158 26.88 10.84 4.07
N VAL A 159 26.31 10.79 5.28
CA VAL A 159 26.36 11.91 6.24
C VAL A 159 27.78 12.13 6.75
N LEU A 160 28.51 11.06 7.10
CA LEU A 160 29.87 11.15 7.65
C LEU A 160 30.89 11.70 6.64
N GLN A 161 30.72 11.42 5.35
CA GLN A 161 31.65 11.89 4.32
C GLN A 161 31.55 13.40 4.06
N ILE A 162 30.39 14.00 4.29
CA ILE A 162 30.16 15.45 4.11
C ILE A 162 30.75 16.24 5.31
N MET A 163 30.94 15.57 6.44
CA MET A 163 31.47 16.17 7.68
C MET A 163 33.00 16.33 7.69
N SER A 164 33.72 15.72 6.75
CA SER A 164 35.18 15.87 6.63
C SER A 164 35.62 17.15 5.89
N MET A 165 34.67 17.97 5.43
CA MET A 165 34.95 19.26 4.77
C MET A 165 35.30 20.38 5.77
N THR A 166 36.15 21.29 5.29
CA THR A 166 36.84 22.38 6.01
C THR A 166 36.03 23.15 7.07
N LEU A 167 36.73 23.56 8.14
CA LEU A 167 36.23 24.31 9.30
C LEU A 167 36.00 25.82 9.06
N ASN A 168 36.06 26.27 7.80
CA ASN A 168 35.75 27.66 7.48
C ASN A 168 34.26 27.95 7.75
N PRO A 169 33.88 29.19 8.15
CA PRO A 169 32.50 29.57 8.45
C PRO A 169 31.53 29.29 7.28
N LEU A 170 31.99 29.45 6.03
CA LEU A 170 31.23 29.08 4.84
C LEU A 170 31.02 27.55 4.73
N GLY A 171 32.03 26.75 5.09
CA GLY A 171 31.95 25.30 5.14
C GLY A 171 30.99 24.79 6.22
N ILE A 172 30.95 25.47 7.37
CA ILE A 172 30.01 25.17 8.46
C ILE A 172 28.56 25.35 7.97
N LEU A 173 28.25 26.45 7.26
CA LEU A 173 26.91 26.71 6.75
C LEU A 173 26.45 25.66 5.72
N VAL A 174 27.34 25.28 4.79
CA VAL A 174 27.05 24.23 3.80
C VAL A 174 26.79 22.90 4.51
N LYS A 175 27.64 22.56 5.48
CA LYS A 175 27.55 21.32 6.25
C LYS A 175 26.24 21.21 7.04
N THR A 176 25.85 22.26 7.75
CA THR A 176 24.60 22.27 8.54
C THR A 176 23.37 22.21 7.64
N THR A 177 23.37 22.91 6.51
CA THR A 177 22.27 22.87 5.55
C THR A 177 22.05 21.46 5.00
N ILE A 178 23.12 20.82 4.54
CA ILE A 178 23.05 19.45 4.01
C ILE A 178 22.66 18.45 5.10
N GLY A 179 23.22 18.61 6.31
CA GLY A 179 22.88 17.80 7.47
C GLY A 179 21.40 17.92 7.85
N GLY A 180 20.86 19.13 7.87
CA GLY A 180 19.44 19.40 8.13
C GLY A 180 18.52 18.80 7.08
N LEU A 181 18.83 18.96 5.79
CA LEU A 181 18.04 18.35 4.70
C LEU A 181 18.06 16.82 4.77
N THR A 182 19.24 16.24 5.03
CA THR A 182 19.38 14.77 5.15
C THR A 182 18.63 14.25 6.37
N ALA A 183 18.69 14.96 7.49
CA ALA A 183 17.95 14.62 8.70
C ALA A 183 16.43 14.71 8.49
N ALA A 184 15.95 15.75 7.78
CA ALA A 184 14.54 15.86 7.40
C ALA A 184 14.09 14.66 6.56
N TYR A 185 14.88 14.32 5.54
CA TYR A 185 14.60 13.21 4.62
C TYR A 185 14.54 11.85 5.34
N LEU A 186 15.55 11.55 6.17
CA LEU A 186 15.55 10.30 6.96
C LEU A 186 14.41 10.26 7.98
N THR A 187 14.04 11.41 8.56
CA THR A 187 12.89 11.51 9.47
C THR A 187 11.58 11.22 8.74
N ARG A 188 11.42 11.73 7.51
CA ARG A 188 10.26 11.43 6.66
C ARG A 188 10.15 9.93 6.37
N ILE A 189 11.26 9.27 6.01
CA ILE A 189 11.28 7.82 5.79
C ILE A 189 10.91 7.06 7.07
N ALA A 190 11.52 7.41 8.21
CA ALA A 190 11.21 6.78 9.49
C ALA A 190 9.73 6.93 9.83
N GLY A 191 9.18 8.14 9.70
CA GLY A 191 7.77 8.44 9.92
C GLY A 191 6.84 7.59 9.04
N ARG A 192 7.14 7.48 7.75
CA ARG A 192 6.39 6.62 6.82
C ARG A 192 6.51 5.13 7.17
N SER A 193 7.67 4.68 7.64
CA SER A 193 7.84 3.31 8.12
C SER A 193 7.01 3.03 9.37
N PHE A 194 6.94 3.98 10.33
CA PHE A 194 6.08 3.85 11.51
C PHE A 194 4.59 3.89 11.13
N GLN A 195 4.20 4.77 10.21
CA GLN A 195 2.84 4.79 9.64
C GLN A 195 2.46 3.40 9.11
N GLU A 196 3.35 2.78 8.33
CA GLU A 196 3.12 1.44 7.79
C GLU A 196 3.02 0.39 8.91
N TYR A 197 3.90 0.44 9.92
CA TYR A 197 3.86 -0.46 11.07
C TYR A 197 2.52 -0.41 11.82
N PHE A 198 2.02 0.78 12.16
CA PHE A 198 0.75 0.94 12.88
C PHE A 198 -0.46 0.64 11.99
N ALA A 199 -0.41 0.99 10.71
CA ALA A 199 -1.45 0.62 9.75
C ALA A 199 -1.61 -0.90 9.59
N HIS A 200 -0.53 -1.66 9.78
CA HIS A 200 -0.51 -3.13 9.74
C HIS A 200 -0.66 -3.79 11.12
N GLN A 201 -1.32 -3.13 12.08
CA GLN A 201 -1.58 -3.68 13.43
C GLN A 201 -0.28 -4.01 14.17
N GLU A 202 0.63 -3.03 14.21
CA GLU A 202 1.89 -3.13 14.96
C GLU A 202 2.79 -4.28 14.47
N ASN A 203 2.78 -4.51 13.15
CA ASN A 203 3.54 -5.56 12.49
C ASN A 203 4.33 -5.03 11.29
N TRP A 204 5.62 -5.36 11.23
CA TRP A 204 6.50 -5.02 10.10
C TRP A 204 6.30 -5.95 8.87
N GLY A 205 5.58 -7.05 9.04
CA GLY A 205 5.39 -8.09 8.03
C GLY A 205 6.59 -9.03 7.88
N ASP A 206 6.48 -10.01 6.98
CA ASP A 206 7.45 -11.11 6.84
C ASP A 206 8.89 -10.68 6.51
N GLY A 207 9.05 -9.48 5.93
CA GLY A 207 10.36 -8.92 5.61
C GLY A 207 11.02 -8.16 6.75
N GLY A 208 10.33 -7.98 7.88
CA GLY A 208 10.77 -7.17 8.99
C GLY A 208 10.98 -5.70 8.63
N ILE A 209 11.54 -4.98 9.61
CA ILE A 209 11.78 -3.54 9.55
C ILE A 209 12.66 -3.12 8.37
N SER A 210 13.68 -3.90 8.01
CA SER A 210 14.60 -3.58 6.92
C SER A 210 13.89 -3.46 5.57
N LYS A 211 12.99 -4.40 5.27
CA LYS A 211 12.25 -4.40 4.00
C LYS A 211 11.27 -3.22 3.91
N VAL A 212 10.64 -2.87 5.03
CA VAL A 212 9.74 -1.71 5.11
C VAL A 212 10.53 -0.42 4.90
N VAL A 213 11.65 -0.26 5.59
CA VAL A 213 12.53 0.90 5.44
C VAL A 213 13.08 1.04 4.03
N GLU A 214 13.59 -0.04 3.43
CA GLU A 214 14.06 -0.04 2.04
C GLU A 214 12.96 0.34 1.06
N ARG A 215 11.75 -0.17 1.25
CA ARG A 215 10.59 0.19 0.43
C ARG A 215 10.31 1.69 0.54
N GLN A 216 10.20 2.23 1.75
CA GLN A 216 9.90 3.64 1.97
C GLN A 216 11.01 4.55 1.42
N PHE A 217 12.28 4.14 1.57
CA PHE A 217 13.41 4.83 0.95
C PHE A 217 13.34 4.84 -0.57
N ASN A 218 13.04 3.70 -1.19
CA ASN A 218 12.90 3.59 -2.65
C ASN A 218 11.71 4.40 -3.18
N LEU A 219 10.60 4.45 -2.43
CA LEU A 219 9.43 5.28 -2.78
C LEU A 219 9.79 6.77 -2.72
N ALA A 220 10.44 7.20 -1.63
CA ALA A 220 10.86 8.59 -1.46
C ALA A 220 11.84 9.04 -2.55
N GLN A 221 12.84 8.22 -2.89
CA GLN A 221 13.76 8.52 -4.00
C GLN A 221 13.03 8.68 -5.33
N LYS A 222 12.10 7.78 -5.65
CA LYS A 222 11.33 7.86 -6.90
C LYS A 222 10.52 9.15 -6.98
N GLU A 223 9.86 9.53 -5.89
CA GLU A 223 9.07 10.77 -5.82
C GLU A 223 9.95 12.00 -6.09
N GLU A 224 11.12 12.09 -5.43
CA GLU A 224 12.06 13.20 -5.61
C GLU A 224 12.63 13.27 -7.03
N LEU A 225 13.01 12.12 -7.61
CA LEU A 225 13.50 12.03 -8.99
C LEU A 225 12.43 12.49 -9.98
N LEU A 226 11.18 12.09 -9.78
CA LEU A 226 10.07 12.52 -10.61
C LEU A 226 9.82 14.02 -10.48
N GLN A 227 9.78 14.56 -9.25
CA GLN A 227 9.62 16.00 -9.05
C GLN A 227 10.75 16.81 -9.69
N THR A 228 11.99 16.37 -9.51
CA THR A 228 13.17 17.02 -10.09
C THR A 228 13.11 16.98 -11.62
N PHE A 229 12.78 15.82 -12.20
CA PHE A 229 12.63 15.67 -13.64
C PHE A 229 11.53 16.58 -14.20
N VAL A 230 10.37 16.65 -13.52
CA VAL A 230 9.27 17.54 -13.91
C VAL A 230 9.71 19.00 -13.84
N GLN A 231 10.36 19.43 -12.76
CA GLN A 231 10.86 20.80 -12.61
C GLN A 231 11.89 21.15 -13.68
N GLN A 232 12.85 20.26 -13.94
CA GLN A 232 13.85 20.43 -15.00
C GLN A 232 13.16 20.54 -16.37
N THR A 233 12.22 19.64 -16.68
CA THR A 233 11.48 19.66 -17.94
C THR A 233 10.68 20.95 -18.10
N LEU A 234 9.96 21.39 -17.05
CA LEU A 234 9.22 22.65 -17.07
C LEU A 234 10.14 23.87 -17.26
N ASN A 235 11.32 23.87 -16.64
CA ASN A 235 12.31 24.94 -16.80
C ASN A 235 12.89 24.98 -18.22
N HIS A 236 13.11 23.82 -18.85
CA HIS A 236 13.52 23.72 -20.25
C HIS A 236 12.40 24.10 -21.23
N LEU A 237 11.13 23.89 -20.88
CA LEU A 237 9.98 24.31 -21.69
C LEU A 237 9.64 25.81 -21.51
N LYS A 238 10.08 26.44 -20.41
CA LYS A 238 9.96 27.89 -20.18
C LYS A 238 11.01 28.75 -20.93
N ILE A 239 11.63 28.21 -21.98
CA ILE A 239 12.55 28.98 -22.83
C ILE A 239 11.74 29.85 -23.82
N LYS A 240 11.60 31.12 -23.41
CA LYS A 240 11.62 32.40 -24.17
C LYS A 240 11.07 32.38 -25.62
N PRO A 241 9.99 33.14 -25.94
CA PRO A 241 9.58 33.34 -27.33
C PRO A 241 10.71 33.98 -28.15
N PRO A 242 10.90 33.60 -29.42
CA PRO A 242 11.94 34.16 -30.25
C PRO A 242 11.74 35.67 -30.34
N SER A 243 12.80 36.42 -30.03
CA SER A 243 12.88 37.84 -30.36
C SER A 243 12.82 37.96 -31.89
N ILE A 244 11.63 38.31 -32.39
CA ILE A 244 11.42 38.85 -33.74
C ILE A 244 11.91 40.29 -33.72
#